data_AF-A0A9E3GM10-F1
#
_entry.id   AF-A0A9E3GM10-F1
#
_cell.length_a   1.000
_cell.length_b   1.000
_cell.length_c   1.000
_cell.angle_alpha   90.00
_cell.angle_beta   90.00
_cell.angle_gamma   90.00
#
_symmetry.space_group_name_H-M   'P 1'
#
loop_
_entity.id
_entity.type
_entity.pdbx_description
1 polymer ?
#
loop_
_entity_poly.entity_id
_entity_poly.type
_entity_poly.pdbx_seq_one_letter_code
_entity_poly.pdbx_strand_id
1 'polypeptide(L)'
;MELGLNLVVAAVAAYLIFKVGFAVLGSFARPAPEPPPPGEMRRVNLTYRCPLCGMELRVREALSEDPVPPRHCMDEMELVAPPE
;
A
#
# COMPACT_ATOMS: atom_id res chain seq x y z
N MET A 1 16.49 48.97 -15.49
CA MET A 1 15.18 48.28 -15.55
C MET A 1 15.33 46.77 -15.81
N GLU A 2 16.46 46.29 -16.35
CA GLU A 2 16.67 44.86 -16.66
C GLU A 2 16.80 43.96 -15.41
N LEU A 3 17.44 44.44 -14.33
CA LEU A 3 17.60 43.66 -13.09
C LEU A 3 16.25 43.34 -12.41
N GLY A 4 15.30 44.28 -12.44
CA GLY A 4 13.97 44.11 -11.85
C GLY A 4 13.11 43.11 -12.62
N LEU A 5 13.14 43.16 -13.96
CA LEU A 5 12.42 42.19 -14.80
C LEU A 5 12.97 40.78 -14.61
N ASN A 6 14.29 40.61 -14.61
CA ASN A 6 14.94 39.32 -14.40
C ASN A 6 14.63 38.73 -13.02
N LEU A 7 14.60 39.57 -11.97
CA LEU A 7 14.21 39.16 -10.62
C LEU A 7 12.75 38.67 -10.56
N VAL A 8 11.84 39.38 -11.23
CA VAL A 8 10.41 38.98 -11.28
C VAL A 8 10.25 37.66 -12.04
N VAL A 9 10.91 37.51 -13.19
CA VAL A 9 10.86 36.27 -13.97
C VAL A 9 11.44 35.09 -13.18
N ALA A 10 12.56 35.27 -12.50
CA ALA A 10 13.16 34.24 -11.66
C ALA A 10 12.26 33.84 -10.49
N ALA A 11 11.62 34.82 -9.83
CA ALA A 11 10.69 34.54 -8.73
C ALA A 11 9.45 33.77 -9.20
N VAL A 12 8.87 34.15 -10.34
CA VAL A 12 7.72 33.46 -10.93
C VAL A 12 8.08 32.05 -11.36
N ALA A 13 9.23 31.86 -12.01
CA ALA A 13 9.72 30.55 -12.41
C ALA A 13 9.93 29.63 -11.20
N ALA A 14 10.58 30.14 -10.15
CA ALA A 14 10.79 29.40 -8.91
C ALA A 14 9.45 28.99 -8.27
N TYR A 15 8.49 29.92 -8.16
CA TYR A 15 7.17 29.63 -7.60
C TYR A 15 6.44 28.53 -8.38
N LEU A 16 6.47 28.58 -9.72
CA LEU A 16 5.84 27.57 -10.55
C LEU A 16 6.50 26.20 -10.40
N ILE A 17 7.84 26.15 -10.36
CA ILE A 17 8.60 24.91 -10.13
C ILE A 17 8.21 24.28 -8.79
N PHE A 18 8.20 25.07 -7.71
CA PHE A 18 7.81 24.56 -6.39
C PHE A 18 6.36 24.09 -6.36
N LYS A 19 5.43 24.86 -6.92
CA LYS A 19 4.00 24.48 -6.96
C LYS A 19 3.80 23.15 -7.67
N VAL A 20 4.44 22.96 -8.84
CA VAL A 20 4.34 21.72 -9.61
C VAL A 20 5.05 20.57 -8.88
N GLY A 21 6.25 20.82 -8.33
CA GLY A 21 6.98 19.83 -7.54
C GLY A 21 6.17 19.30 -6.36
N PHE A 22 5.54 20.17 -5.58
CA PHE A 22 4.67 19.78 -4.47
C PHE A 22 3.41 19.04 -4.94
N ALA A 23 2.82 19.42 -6.08
CA ALA A 23 1.68 18.71 -6.63
C ALA A 23 2.04 17.27 -7.05
N VAL A 24 3.22 17.07 -7.65
CA VAL A 24 3.72 15.74 -8.02
C VAL A 24 4.02 14.91 -6.77
N LEU A 25 4.72 15.49 -5.79
CA LEU A 25 4.99 14.80 -4.52
C LEU A 25 3.71 14.42 -3.78
N GLY A 26 2.72 15.32 -3.75
CA GLY A 26 1.40 15.04 -3.17
C GLY A 26 0.64 13.91 -3.85
N SER A 27 0.92 13.64 -5.13
CA SER A 27 0.27 12.54 -5.86
C SER A 27 0.69 11.14 -5.40
N PHE A 28 1.87 11.02 -4.78
CA PHE A 28 2.36 9.79 -4.17
C PHE A 28 1.87 9.60 -2.73
N ALA A 29 1.44 10.68 -2.07
CA ALA A 29 0.89 10.63 -0.72
C ALA A 29 -0.62 10.32 -0.71
N ARG A 30 -1.17 9.74 -1.78
CA ARG A 30 -2.59 9.36 -1.81
C ARG A 30 -2.82 8.25 -0.76
N PRO A 31 -3.76 8.45 0.18
CA PRO A 31 -4.10 7.41 1.15
C PRO A 31 -4.57 6.16 0.41
N ALA A 32 -4.30 4.99 1.00
CA ALA A 32 -4.78 3.72 0.46
C ALA A 32 -6.31 3.79 0.28
N PRO A 33 -6.85 3.24 -0.82
CA PRO A 33 -8.29 3.19 -1.01
C PRO A 33 -8.96 2.47 0.16
N GLU A 34 -10.15 2.92 0.53
CA GLU A 34 -10.95 2.30 1.60
C GLU A 34 -11.07 0.79 1.35
N PRO A 35 -10.90 -0.06 2.38
CA PRO A 35 -11.07 -1.50 2.22
C PRO A 35 -12.46 -1.84 1.67
N PRO A 36 -12.57 -2.79 0.73
CA PRO A 36 -13.85 -3.19 0.15
C PRO A 36 -14.82 -3.75 1.21
N PRO A 37 -16.15 -3.68 0.97
CA PRO A 37 -17.17 -4.13 1.91
C PRO A 37 -16.99 -5.60 2.32
N PRO A 38 -17.37 -5.98 3.56
CA PRO A 38 -17.29 -7.36 4.04
C PRO A 38 -18.16 -8.29 3.17
N GLY A 39 -17.58 -9.40 2.70
CA GLY A 39 -18.23 -10.37 1.81
C GLY A 39 -17.76 -10.33 0.35
N GLU A 40 -17.01 -9.30 -0.05
CA GLU A 40 -16.23 -9.30 -1.30
C GLU A 40 -14.78 -9.73 -1.02
N MET A 41 -14.04 -10.12 -2.06
CA MET A 41 -12.63 -10.49 -1.95
C MET A 41 -11.82 -9.28 -1.44
N ARG A 42 -11.53 -9.25 -0.14
CA ARG A 42 -10.71 -8.24 0.53
C ARG A 42 -9.25 -8.57 0.32
N ARG A 43 -8.43 -7.56 0.00
CA ARG A 43 -6.98 -7.72 0.02
C ARG A 43 -6.52 -7.93 1.45
N VAL A 44 -5.93 -9.09 1.71
CA VAL A 44 -5.30 -9.46 2.99
C VAL A 44 -3.84 -9.83 2.72
N ASN A 45 -3.03 -9.84 3.77
CA ASN A 45 -1.62 -10.16 3.63
C ASN A 45 -1.18 -11.12 4.74
N LEU A 46 -1.78 -12.31 4.75
CA LEU A 46 -1.56 -13.33 5.77
C LEU A 46 -0.59 -14.38 5.25
N THR A 47 0.40 -14.76 6.06
CA THR A 47 1.31 -15.85 5.73
C THR A 47 1.13 -16.99 6.73
N TYR A 48 0.75 -18.16 6.21
CA TYR A 48 0.57 -19.38 6.96
C TYR A 48 1.73 -20.35 6.72
N ARG A 49 2.08 -21.15 7.73
CA ARG A 49 3.08 -22.22 7.63
C ARG A 49 2.52 -23.53 8.16
N CYS A 50 2.72 -24.61 7.43
CA CYS A 50 2.35 -25.93 7.90
C CYS A 50 3.35 -26.41 8.97
N PRO A 51 2.88 -26.83 10.16
CA PRO A 51 3.78 -27.28 11.23
C PRO A 51 4.46 -28.63 10.92
N LEU A 52 3.87 -29.44 10.02
CA LEU A 52 4.35 -30.78 9.69
C LEU A 52 5.44 -30.79 8.60
N CYS A 53 5.22 -30.08 7.50
CA CYS A 53 6.14 -30.09 6.34
C CYS A 53 6.89 -28.76 6.14
N GLY A 54 6.50 -27.70 6.84
CA GLY A 54 7.13 -26.39 6.74
C GLY A 54 6.74 -25.57 5.50
N MET A 55 5.76 -26.01 4.70
CA MET A 55 5.27 -25.24 3.54
C MET A 55 4.67 -23.91 3.98
N GLU A 56 5.06 -22.84 3.29
CA GLU A 56 4.53 -21.50 3.49
C GLU A 56 3.51 -21.13 2.40
N LEU A 57 2.39 -20.55 2.80
CA LEU A 57 1.33 -20.08 1.92
C LEU A 57 0.98 -18.64 2.25
N ARG A 58 1.03 -17.76 1.25
CA ARG A 58 0.63 -16.37 1.39
C ARG A 58 -0.74 -16.12 0.78
N VAL A 59 -1.71 -15.78 1.63
CA VAL A 59 -3.07 -15.44 1.23
C VAL A 59 -3.12 -13.94 0.93
N ARG A 60 -3.47 -13.61 -0.32
CA ARG A 60 -3.55 -12.22 -0.82
C ARG A 60 -4.97 -11.67 -0.83
N GLU A 61 -5.97 -12.54 -0.87
CA GLU A 61 -7.37 -12.17 -0.93
C GLU A 61 -8.21 -13.15 -0.12
N ALA A 62 -9.15 -12.63 0.67
CA ALA A 62 -10.07 -13.42 1.49
C ALA A 62 -11.41 -12.70 1.65
N LEU A 63 -12.48 -13.45 1.93
CA LEU A 63 -13.81 -12.90 2.17
C LEU A 63 -13.95 -12.20 3.54
N SER A 64 -13.04 -12.52 4.47
CA SER A 64 -12.96 -11.97 5.83
C SER A 64 -11.54 -11.51 6.15
N GLU A 65 -11.42 -10.63 7.14
CA GLU A 65 -10.13 -10.13 7.65
C GLU A 65 -9.37 -11.20 8.44
N ASP A 66 -10.11 -12.11 9.05
CA ASP A 66 -9.60 -13.31 9.73
C ASP A 66 -10.22 -14.55 9.06
N PRO A 67 -9.61 -15.08 7.99
CA PRO A 67 -10.07 -16.31 7.35
C PRO A 67 -9.62 -17.53 8.14
N VAL A 68 -10.46 -18.57 8.13
CA VAL A 68 -10.13 -19.86 8.75
C VAL A 68 -8.83 -20.40 8.14
N PRO A 69 -7.88 -20.89 8.97
CA PRO A 69 -6.63 -21.41 8.46
C PRO A 69 -6.82 -22.54 7.42
N PRO A 70 -6.09 -22.50 6.31
CA PRO A 70 -6.14 -23.55 5.30
C PRO A 70 -5.57 -24.86 5.84
N ARG A 71 -6.05 -25.97 5.28
CA ARG A 71 -5.57 -27.31 5.62
C ARG A 71 -4.48 -27.76 4.67
N HIS A 72 -3.36 -28.19 5.23
CA HIS A 72 -2.25 -28.78 4.50
C HIS A 72 -1.66 -29.94 5.31
N CYS A 73 -1.25 -31.04 4.66
CA CYS A 73 -0.87 -32.28 5.34
C CYS A 73 -1.94 -32.83 6.32
N MET A 74 -3.23 -32.57 6.04
CA MET A 74 -4.38 -32.89 6.89
C MET A 74 -4.44 -32.14 8.24
N ASP A 75 -3.51 -31.21 8.49
CA ASP A 75 -3.47 -30.36 9.67
C ASP A 75 -3.82 -28.92 9.34
N GLU A 76 -4.14 -28.13 10.36
CA GLU A 76 -4.39 -26.70 10.24
C GLU A 76 -3.05 -25.95 10.17
N MET A 77 -2.93 -25.01 9.25
CA MET A 77 -1.71 -24.21 9.13
C MET A 77 -1.66 -23.10 10.19
N GLU A 78 -0.47 -22.77 10.66
CA GLU A 78 -0.25 -21.74 11.68
C GLU A 78 0.03 -20.37 11.04
N LEU A 79 -0.51 -19.29 11.60
CA LEU A 79 -0.24 -17.93 11.13
C LEU A 79 1.15 -17.49 11.61
N VAL A 80 2.03 -17.13 10.67
CA VAL A 80 3.42 -16.72 10.97
C VAL A 80 3.58 -15.20 10.91
N ALA A 81 2.81 -14.52 10.07
CA ALA A 81 2.84 -13.05 9.94
C ALA A 81 1.41 -12.50 9.79
N PRO A 82 0.92 -11.70 10.75
CA PRO A 82 -0.24 -10.84 10.57
C PRO A 82 0.02 -9.76 9.50
N PRO A 83 -1.03 -9.13 8.95
CA PRO A 83 -0.85 -8.02 8.01
C PRO A 83 -0.26 -6.81 8.76
N GLU A 84 0.73 -6.17 8.14
CA GLU A 84 1.28 -4.86 8.55
C GLU A 84 0.34 -3.70 8.22
#